data_AF-A0A1M7ZVH2-F1
#
_entry.id   AF-A0A1M7ZVH2-F1
#
_cell.length_a   1.000
_cell.length_b   1.000
_cell.length_c   1.000
_cell.angle_alpha   90.00
_cell.angle_beta   90.00
_cell.angle_gamma   90.00
#
_symmetry.space_group_name_H-M   'P 1'
#
loop_
_entity.id
_entity.type
_entity.pdbx_description
1 polymer ?
#
loop_
_entity_poly.entity_id
_entity_poly.type
_entity_poly.pdbx_seq_one_letter_code
_entity_poly.pdbx_strand_id
1 'polypeptide(L)'
;MSASNINQTEKKKFPYSCDKKKLFEMYALDMTSRQIRNGINAIIKENRGLPKFGKVMPRQIWHKELIEFMETYGLPRNYEL
;
A
#
# COMPACT_ATOMS: atom_id res chain seq x y z
N MET A 1 -13.50 37.14 15.01
CA MET A 1 -12.11 36.91 14.57
C MET A 1 -12.06 35.51 14.00
N SER A 2 -11.87 35.40 12.68
CA SER A 2 -11.87 34.12 11.96
C SER A 2 -10.53 33.42 12.17
N ALA A 3 -10.52 32.36 12.99
CA ALA A 3 -9.42 31.42 13.03
C ALA A 3 -9.80 30.24 12.13
N SER A 4 -9.24 30.23 10.93
CA SER A 4 -9.34 29.15 9.95
C SER A 4 -8.83 27.86 10.59
N ASN A 5 -9.71 26.87 10.79
CA ASN A 5 -9.32 25.50 11.11
C ASN A 5 -8.51 24.93 9.92
N ILE A 6 -7.20 25.14 9.93
CA ILE A 6 -6.28 24.39 9.08
C ILE A 6 -6.23 23.00 9.69
N ASN A 7 -7.03 22.09 9.14
CA ASN A 7 -6.96 20.66 9.43
C ASN A 7 -5.53 20.18 9.18
N GLN A 8 -4.67 20.22 10.20
CA GLN A 8 -3.47 19.39 10.24
C GLN A 8 -3.99 17.96 10.18
N THR A 9 -4.01 17.40 8.98
CA THR A 9 -4.36 16.00 8.81
C THR A 9 -3.14 15.25 9.32
N GLU A 10 -3.20 14.79 10.57
CA GLU A 10 -2.11 14.02 11.18
C GLU A 10 -1.72 12.90 10.21
N LYS A 11 -0.45 12.91 9.77
CA LYS A 11 0.06 11.85 8.90
C LYS A 11 0.01 10.55 9.67
N LYS A 12 -0.47 9.50 9.02
CA LYS A 12 -0.55 8.17 9.62
C LYS A 12 0.80 7.47 9.50
N LYS A 13 1.20 6.74 10.54
CA LYS A 13 2.37 5.87 10.44
C LYS A 13 2.14 4.77 9.40
N PHE A 14 3.14 4.56 8.55
CA PHE A 14 3.15 3.49 7.58
C PHE A 14 3.23 2.14 8.31
N PRO A 15 2.31 1.21 8.05
CA PRO A 15 2.23 0.00 8.85
C PRO A 15 3.37 -0.97 8.51
N TYR A 16 3.81 -1.75 9.50
CA TYR A 16 4.79 -2.82 9.28
C TYR A 16 4.26 -3.89 8.31
N SER A 17 2.96 -4.21 8.38
CA SER A 17 2.30 -5.11 7.43
C SER A 17 0.83 -4.76 7.33
N CYS A 18 0.17 -5.16 6.25
CA CYS A 18 -1.26 -4.94 6.10
C CYS A 18 -1.92 -5.99 5.21
N ASP A 19 -3.25 -5.98 5.14
CA ASP A 19 -3.97 -6.72 4.10
C ASP A 19 -4.08 -5.87 2.82
N LYS A 20 -4.61 -6.47 1.74
CA LYS A 20 -4.81 -5.75 0.47
C LYS A 20 -5.84 -4.65 0.58
N LYS A 21 -6.86 -4.80 1.43
CA LYS A 21 -7.91 -3.79 1.59
C LYS A 21 -7.31 -2.50 2.15
N LYS A 22 -6.48 -2.62 3.17
CA LYS A 22 -5.74 -1.53 3.77
C LYS A 22 -4.77 -0.92 2.76
N LEU A 23 -4.04 -1.72 1.98
CA LEU A 23 -3.18 -1.20 0.92
C LEU A 23 -3.97 -0.35 -0.09
N PHE A 24 -5.18 -0.78 -0.48
CA PHE A 24 -6.04 0.02 -1.34
C PHE A 24 -6.43 1.35 -0.70
N GLU A 25 -6.84 1.35 0.57
CA GLU A 25 -7.19 2.58 1.29
C GLU A 25 -6.00 3.54 1.41
N MET A 26 -4.78 3.02 1.59
CA MET A 26 -3.57 3.83 1.71
C MET A 26 -3.24 4.59 0.42
N TYR A 27 -3.32 3.91 -0.73
CA TYR A 27 -2.93 4.44 -2.03
C TYR A 27 -4.11 4.94 -2.88
N ALA A 28 -5.32 4.98 -2.33
CA ALA A 28 -6.55 5.32 -3.07
C ALA A 28 -6.50 6.71 -3.75
N LEU A 29 -5.72 7.64 -3.20
CA LEU A 29 -5.54 8.99 -3.75
C LEU A 29 -4.44 9.08 -4.81
N ASP A 30 -3.57 8.06 -4.90
CA ASP A 30 -2.35 8.09 -5.70
C ASP A 30 -2.43 7.18 -6.93
N MET A 31 -3.22 6.11 -6.87
CA MET A 31 -3.34 5.14 -7.96
C MET A 31 -4.63 4.34 -7.92
N THR A 32 -4.99 3.76 -9.07
CA THR A 32 -6.21 2.96 -9.21
C THR A 32 -6.09 1.61 -8.49
N SER A 33 -7.22 1.03 -8.05
CA SER A 33 -7.23 -0.31 -7.45
C SER A 33 -6.64 -1.38 -8.39
N ARG A 34 -6.72 -1.19 -9.72
CA ARG A 34 -6.12 -2.12 -10.69
C ARG A 34 -4.58 -2.04 -10.64
N GLN A 35 -4.01 -0.85 -10.59
CA GLN A 35 -2.56 -0.66 -10.46
C GLN A 35 -2.04 -1.25 -9.15
N ILE A 36 -2.68 -0.91 -8.02
CA ILE A 36 -2.32 -1.45 -6.70
C ILE A 36 -2.36 -2.98 -6.72
N ARG A 37 -3.45 -3.56 -7.23
CA ARG A 37 -3.62 -5.02 -7.30
C ARG A 37 -2.54 -5.68 -8.16
N ASN A 38 -2.25 -5.12 -9.33
CA ASN A 38 -1.26 -5.69 -10.24
C ASN A 38 0.15 -5.59 -9.65
N GLY A 39 0.52 -4.43 -9.12
CA GLY A 39 1.81 -4.20 -8.48
C GLY A 39 2.05 -5.14 -7.30
N ILE A 40 1.14 -5.16 -6.33
CA ILE A 40 1.33 -6.01 -5.15
C ILE A 40 1.27 -7.50 -5.48
N ASN A 41 0.47 -7.91 -6.47
CA ASN A 41 0.43 -9.31 -6.88
C ASN A 41 1.73 -9.75 -7.56
N ALA A 42 2.38 -8.88 -8.34
CA ALA A 42 3.66 -9.18 -8.97
C ALA A 42 4.74 -9.40 -7.89
N ILE A 43 4.86 -8.44 -6.96
CA ILE A 43 5.80 -8.50 -5.83
C ILE A 43 5.59 -9.76 -5.00
N ILE A 44 4.34 -10.10 -4.67
CA ILE A 44 4.02 -11.30 -3.88
C ILE A 44 4.36 -12.58 -4.64
N LYS A 45 4.13 -12.64 -5.96
CA LYS A 45 4.49 -13.82 -6.76
C LYS A 45 6.00 -14.05 -6.74
N GLU A 46 6.76 -12.99 -6.93
CA GLU A 46 8.21 -13.03 -6.93
C GLU A 46 8.75 -13.41 -5.54
N ASN A 47 8.33 -12.70 -4.50
CA ASN A 47 8.80 -12.92 -3.13
C ASN A 47 8.44 -14.28 -2.52
N ARG A 48 7.38 -14.93 -3.01
CA ARG A 48 6.89 -16.22 -2.51
C ARG A 48 7.08 -17.37 -3.50
N GLY A 49 7.70 -17.14 -4.65
CA GLY A 49 7.91 -18.16 -5.68
C GLY A 49 6.61 -18.77 -6.22
N LEU A 50 5.54 -17.98 -6.33
CA LEU A 50 4.24 -18.50 -6.77
C LEU A 50 4.21 -18.73 -8.29
N PRO A 51 3.42 -19.71 -8.78
CA PRO A 51 3.27 -19.96 -10.21
C PRO A 51 2.77 -18.74 -10.98
N LYS A 52 3.29 -18.53 -12.19
CA LYS A 52 2.91 -17.40 -13.07
C LYS A 52 1.39 -17.28 -13.26
N PHE A 53 0.68 -18.41 -13.39
CA PHE A 53 -0.76 -18.46 -13.66
C PHE A 53 -1.62 -18.72 -12.42
N GLY A 54 -1.03 -18.69 -11.22
CA GLY A 54 -1.77 -18.84 -9.95
C GLY A 54 -2.50 -17.57 -9.51
N LYS A 55 -3.68 -17.73 -8.91
CA LYS A 55 -4.37 -16.63 -8.21
C LYS A 55 -3.58 -16.26 -6.96
N VAL A 56 -3.33 -14.96 -6.77
CA VAL A 56 -2.61 -14.43 -5.60
C VAL A 56 -3.62 -14.02 -4.54
N MET A 57 -3.89 -14.91 -3.58
CA MET A 57 -4.81 -14.68 -2.46
C MET A 57 -4.13 -14.74 -1.09
N PRO A 58 -3.11 -13.92 -0.82
CA PRO A 58 -2.54 -13.81 0.51
C PRO A 58 -3.54 -13.11 1.43
N ARG A 59 -3.69 -13.63 2.65
CA ARG A 59 -4.45 -12.94 3.71
C ARG A 59 -3.74 -11.66 4.16
N GLN A 60 -2.41 -11.72 4.28
CA GLN A 60 -1.56 -10.61 4.72
C GLN A 60 -0.42 -10.37 3.71
N ILE A 61 -0.10 -9.11 3.48
CA ILE A 61 1.11 -8.66 2.78
C ILE A 61 2.24 -8.62 3.80
N TRP A 62 3.34 -9.33 3.53
CA TRP A 62 4.49 -9.34 4.42
C TRP A 62 5.23 -8.01 4.37
N HIS A 63 5.96 -7.69 5.45
CA HIS A 63 6.69 -6.43 5.56
C HIS A 63 7.60 -6.17 4.36
N LYS A 64 8.40 -7.17 3.95
CA LYS A 64 9.27 -7.07 2.77
C LYS A 64 8.53 -6.72 1.48
N GLU A 65 7.33 -7.29 1.27
CA GLU A 65 6.51 -7.07 0.09
C GLU A 65 5.89 -5.67 0.10
N LEU A 66 5.54 -5.19 1.30
CA LEU A 66 4.98 -3.87 1.49
C LEU A 66 6.04 -2.77 1.32
N ILE A 67 7.26 -3.00 1.83
CA ILE A 67 8.41 -2.10 1.64
C ILE A 67 8.78 -2.04 0.16
N GLU A 68 8.92 -3.17 -0.53
CA GLU A 68 9.23 -3.20 -1.96
C GLU A 68 8.15 -2.46 -2.79
N PHE A 69 6.88 -2.60 -2.43
CA PHE A 69 5.79 -1.85 -3.06
C PHE A 69 5.96 -0.34 -2.82
N MET A 70 6.24 0.08 -1.59
CA MET A 70 6.48 1.48 -1.24
C MET A 70 7.72 2.06 -1.94
N GLU A 71 8.80 1.29 -2.06
CA GLU A 71 10.01 1.71 -2.78
C GLU A 71 9.74 1.87 -4.27
N THR A 72 8.90 0.99 -4.84
CA THR A 72 8.54 1.03 -6.27
C THR A 72 7.60 2.19 -6.62
N TYR A 73 6.62 2.47 -5.77
CA TYR A 73 5.52 3.40 -6.08
C TYR A 73 5.53 4.69 -5.24
N GLY A 74 6.44 4.81 -4.28
CA GLY A 74 6.53 5.93 -3.34
C GLY A 74 5.65 5.76 -2.10
N LEU A 75 5.90 6.60 -1.09
CA LEU A 75 5.09 6.68 0.12
C LEU A 75 3.73 7.35 -0.18
N PRO A 76 2.60 6.82 0.31
CA PRO A 76 1.30 7.43 0.06
C PRO A 76 1.16 8.78 0.77
N ARG A 77 0.42 9.72 0.16
CA ARG A 77 0.41 11.16 0.57
C ARG A 77 0.18 11.43 2.05
N ASN A 78 -0.67 10.63 2.68
CA ASN A 78 -1.12 10.82 4.06
C ASN A 78 -0.32 9.99 5.06
N TYR A 79 0.83 9.46 4.66
CA TYR A 79 1.64 8.56 5.48
C TYR A 79 3.05 9.09 5.74
N GLU A 80 3.63 8.62 6.83
CA GLU A 80 5.02 8.85 7.25
C GLU A 80 5.65 7.53 7.72
N LEU A 81 6.99 7.45 7.71
CA LEU A 81 7.75 6.26 8.14
C LEU A 81 7.84 6.16 9.67
#